data_AF-A0A1G1A5J2-F1
#
_entry.id   AF-A0A1G1A5J2-F1
#
_cell.length_a   1.000
_cell.length_b   1.000
_cell.length_c   1.000
_cell.angle_alpha   90.00
_cell.angle_beta   90.00
_cell.angle_gamma   90.00
#
_symmetry.space_group_name_H-M   'P 1'
#
loop_
_entity.id
_entity.type
_entity.pdbx_description
1 polymer ?
#
loop_
_entity_poly.entity_id
_entity_poly.type
_entity_poly.pdbx_seq_one_letter_code
_entity_poly.pdbx_strand_id
1 'polypeptide(L)'
;MKTEDKPVKATERRTVLGSPLISVLLAAGIGTAAFGLLALLGWVLGWPLLTSFGADLIPMAPSTAVLFLLNGVAVSLRARTPLSGRAFRFSVMAGFLGILVSLGVFMLSYLDIQWSGEHIGLNITGTFQGSPRGHMSPVTALVFLFAGLSFLASLSRSAIRRGRATLALGAAVVLLGTCFIFLLAYLYGTPLLYGGAYIPPALTTILAFTMLGLALLILAGREAGWLDGPRGADSRTGFALLLIFIFLAMGIIAAGYIIYRHYEKRFRTEAEHQLSAIADLKVGELVQ
;
A
#
# COMPACT_ATOMS: atom_id res chain seq x y z
N MET A 1 -62.07 3.65 -24.24
CA MET A 1 -60.74 3.08 -24.55
C MET A 1 -59.69 3.98 -23.91
N LYS A 2 -59.35 3.69 -22.65
CA LYS A 2 -58.47 4.52 -21.80
C LYS A 2 -57.23 3.67 -21.55
N THR A 3 -56.18 3.88 -22.34
CA THR A 3 -54.90 3.20 -22.18
C THR A 3 -54.19 3.82 -20.98
N GLU A 4 -54.25 3.09 -19.87
CA GLU A 4 -53.56 3.40 -18.62
C GLU A 4 -52.07 3.07 -18.80
N ASP A 5 -51.27 4.12 -18.94
CA ASP A 5 -49.81 4.03 -18.95
C ASP A 5 -49.34 3.77 -17.51
N LYS A 6 -49.04 2.51 -17.19
CA LYS A 6 -48.46 2.13 -15.90
C LYS A 6 -46.96 2.40 -15.95
N PRO A 7 -46.39 3.23 -15.07
CA PRO A 7 -44.95 3.43 -15.03
C PRO A 7 -44.28 2.13 -14.61
N VAL A 8 -43.43 1.62 -15.50
CA VAL A 8 -42.48 0.53 -15.23
C VAL A 8 -41.64 0.96 -14.03
N LYS A 9 -41.95 0.41 -12.86
CA LYS A 9 -41.12 0.53 -11.66
C LYS A 9 -39.70 0.12 -12.06
N ALA A 10 -38.78 1.07 -12.03
CA ALA A 10 -37.36 0.82 -12.14
C ALA A 10 -36.99 -0.16 -11.03
N THR A 11 -36.92 -1.44 -11.38
CA THR A 11 -36.40 -2.49 -10.52
C THR A 11 -34.98 -2.10 -10.16
N GLU A 12 -34.84 -1.54 -8.97
CA GLU A 12 -33.59 -1.28 -8.29
C GLU A 12 -32.82 -2.60 -8.29
N ARG A 13 -31.93 -2.73 -9.29
CA ARG A 13 -31.15 -3.94 -9.55
C ARG A 13 -30.17 -4.08 -8.38
N ARG A 14 -30.64 -4.65 -7.28
CA ARG A 14 -29.85 -5.03 -6.12
C ARG A 14 -28.78 -5.99 -6.62
N THR A 15 -27.56 -5.49 -6.80
CA THR A 15 -26.37 -6.34 -6.92
C THR A 15 -26.15 -6.99 -5.56
N VAL A 16 -26.92 -8.04 -5.29
CA VAL A 16 -26.72 -8.91 -4.14
C VAL A 16 -25.33 -9.51 -4.31
N LEU A 17 -24.41 -9.14 -3.43
CA LEU A 17 -23.04 -9.64 -3.44
C LEU A 17 -23.10 -11.18 -3.36
N GLY A 18 -22.47 -11.89 -4.28
CA GLY A 18 -22.38 -13.35 -4.20
C GLY A 18 -21.75 -13.73 -2.86
N SER A 19 -22.31 -14.74 -2.18
CA SER A 19 -21.81 -15.25 -0.89
C SER A 19 -20.28 -15.42 -0.84
N PRO A 20 -19.56 -15.90 -1.88
CA PRO A 20 -18.10 -16.03 -1.81
C PRO A 20 -17.36 -14.68 -1.78
N LEU A 21 -17.83 -13.66 -2.53
CA LEU A 21 -17.17 -12.35 -2.58
C LEU A 21 -17.30 -11.62 -1.23
N ILE A 22 -18.43 -11.78 -0.53
CA ILE A 22 -18.59 -11.23 0.83
C ILE A 22 -17.54 -11.83 1.75
N SER A 23 -17.40 -13.16 1.73
CA SER A 23 -16.47 -13.89 2.58
C SER A 23 -15.02 -13.47 2.33
N VAL A 24 -14.62 -13.29 1.06
CA VAL A 24 -13.28 -12.82 0.70
C VAL A 24 -13.03 -11.39 1.22
N LEU A 25 -13.99 -10.47 1.01
CA LEU A 25 -13.86 -9.09 1.51
C LEU A 25 -13.80 -9.03 3.03
N LEU A 26 -14.58 -9.85 3.73
CA LEU A 26 -14.55 -9.94 5.18
C LEU A 26 -13.22 -10.52 5.67
N ALA A 27 -12.76 -11.63 5.08
CA ALA A 27 -11.50 -12.26 5.44
C ALA A 27 -10.32 -11.31 5.23
N ALA A 28 -10.27 -10.60 4.10
CA ALA A 28 -9.24 -9.61 3.82
C ALA A 28 -9.29 -8.42 4.80
N GLY A 29 -10.47 -7.84 5.04
CA GLY A 29 -10.62 -6.73 5.99
C GLY A 29 -10.29 -7.11 7.44
N ILE A 30 -10.73 -8.29 7.89
CA ILE A 30 -10.41 -8.83 9.22
C ILE A 30 -8.91 -9.13 9.32
N GLY A 31 -8.32 -9.74 8.28
CA GLY A 31 -6.89 -10.01 8.21
C GLY A 31 -6.05 -8.74 8.33
N THR A 32 -6.34 -7.71 7.53
CA THR A 32 -5.70 -6.40 7.61
C THR A 32 -5.83 -5.78 9.01
N ALA A 33 -7.03 -5.81 9.60
CA ALA A 33 -7.25 -5.32 10.96
C ALA A 33 -6.47 -6.10 12.01
N ALA A 34 -6.37 -7.43 11.85
CA ALA A 34 -5.62 -8.31 12.75
C ALA A 34 -4.12 -8.01 12.70
N PHE A 35 -3.52 -7.78 11.53
CA PHE A 35 -2.12 -7.34 11.43
C PHE A 35 -1.86 -6.04 12.18
N GLY A 36 -2.76 -5.05 12.06
CA GLY A 36 -2.69 -3.81 12.82
C GLY A 36 -2.77 -4.07 14.33
N LEU A 37 -3.73 -4.88 14.78
CA LEU A 37 -3.88 -5.20 16.19
C LEU A 37 -2.68 -5.96 16.76
N LEU A 38 -2.18 -6.96 16.04
CA LEU A 38 -1.00 -7.75 16.44
C LEU A 38 0.23 -6.85 16.58
N ALA A 39 0.46 -5.92 15.64
CA ALA A 39 1.57 -4.97 15.74
C ALA A 39 1.43 -4.06 16.97
N LEU A 40 0.23 -3.52 17.25
CA LEU A 40 -0.02 -2.72 18.46
C LEU A 40 0.25 -3.52 19.74
N LEU A 41 -0.24 -4.76 19.81
CA LEU A 41 0.04 -5.67 20.92
C LEU A 41 1.54 -5.95 21.04
N GLY A 42 2.24 -6.15 19.92
CA GLY A 42 3.68 -6.35 19.89
C GLY A 42 4.46 -5.18 20.48
N TRP A 43 4.02 -3.94 20.21
CA TRP A 43 4.61 -2.75 20.83
C TRP A 43 4.32 -2.63 22.32
N VAL A 44 3.09 -2.91 22.75
CA VAL A 44 2.70 -2.83 24.17
C VAL A 44 3.37 -3.93 25.00
N LEU A 45 3.47 -5.14 24.45
CA LEU A 45 4.06 -6.31 25.11
C LEU A 45 5.59 -6.36 24.97
N GLY A 46 6.18 -5.52 24.11
CA GLY A 46 7.61 -5.53 23.80
C GLY A 46 8.06 -6.80 23.07
N TRP A 47 7.18 -7.43 22.28
CA TRP A 47 7.43 -8.70 21.59
C TRP A 47 7.69 -8.46 20.09
N PRO A 48 8.96 -8.46 19.63
CA PRO A 48 9.30 -8.08 18.26
C PRO A 48 8.63 -8.97 17.21
N LEU A 49 8.44 -10.26 17.51
CA LEU A 49 7.81 -11.23 16.61
C LEU A 49 6.44 -10.75 16.11
N LEU A 50 5.66 -10.08 16.96
CA LEU A 50 4.33 -9.55 16.61
C LEU A 50 4.41 -8.30 15.72
N THR A 51 5.51 -7.54 15.80
CA THR A 51 5.71 -6.29 15.04
C THR A 51 6.38 -6.51 13.69
N SER A 52 7.28 -7.49 13.59
CA SER A 52 8.19 -7.67 12.44
C SER A 52 8.33 -9.12 11.94
N PHE A 53 7.71 -10.11 12.60
CA PHE A 53 7.95 -11.55 12.37
C PHE A 53 9.38 -12.04 12.65
N GLY A 54 10.20 -11.25 13.34
CA GLY A 54 11.54 -11.64 13.75
C GLY A 54 12.35 -10.44 14.24
N ALA A 55 13.35 -10.66 15.09
CA ALA A 55 14.16 -9.56 15.64
C ALA A 55 14.96 -8.80 14.56
N ASP A 56 15.28 -9.47 13.45
CA ASP A 56 16.12 -8.95 12.37
C ASP A 56 15.32 -8.27 11.24
N LEU A 57 14.00 -8.16 11.40
CA LEU A 57 13.12 -7.50 10.43
C LEU A 57 12.62 -6.16 10.97
N ILE A 58 12.34 -5.24 10.05
CA ILE A 58 11.83 -3.91 10.38
C ILE A 58 10.46 -4.06 11.04
N PRO A 59 10.24 -3.50 12.24
CA PRO A 59 8.94 -3.51 12.89
C PRO A 59 7.98 -2.55 12.21
N MET A 60 6.72 -2.98 12.14
CA MET A 60 5.62 -2.13 11.70
C MET A 60 5.41 -0.97 12.66
N ALA A 61 5.37 0.26 12.16
CA ALA A 61 5.18 1.45 12.99
C ALA A 61 3.79 1.48 13.67
N PRO A 62 3.66 2.06 14.89
CA PRO A 62 2.36 2.15 15.57
C PRO A 62 1.31 2.94 14.79
N SER A 63 1.71 4.06 14.15
CA SER A 63 0.84 4.85 13.26
C SER A 63 0.29 4.02 12.10
N THR A 64 1.15 3.22 11.45
CA THR A 64 0.77 2.25 10.41
C THR A 64 -0.24 1.23 10.93
N ALA A 65 -0.04 0.73 12.14
CA ALA A 65 -0.90 -0.26 12.78
C ALA A 65 -2.33 0.25 13.04
N VAL A 66 -2.46 1.48 13.52
CA VAL A 66 -3.76 2.13 13.67
C VAL A 66 -4.45 2.32 12.32
N LEU A 67 -3.71 2.76 11.30
CA LEU A 67 -4.28 2.94 9.97
C LEU A 67 -4.78 1.63 9.37
N PHE A 68 -4.07 0.51 9.55
CA PHE A 68 -4.57 -0.79 9.11
C PHE A 68 -5.79 -1.26 9.88
N LEU A 69 -5.82 -1.05 11.19
CA LEU A 69 -6.98 -1.37 12.01
C LEU A 69 -8.22 -0.61 11.51
N LEU A 70 -8.10 0.71 11.30
CA LEU A 70 -9.19 1.55 10.80
C LEU A 70 -9.65 1.15 9.39
N ASN A 71 -8.70 0.96 8.45
CA ASN A 71 -9.03 0.60 7.07
C ASN A 71 -9.62 -0.82 6.98
N GLY A 72 -9.08 -1.78 7.73
CA GLY A 72 -9.60 -3.15 7.79
C GLY A 72 -11.05 -3.18 8.27
N VAL A 73 -11.35 -2.48 9.37
CA VAL A 73 -12.73 -2.35 9.88
C VAL A 73 -13.63 -1.66 8.85
N ALA A 74 -13.18 -0.57 8.21
CA ALA A 74 -13.96 0.13 7.21
C ALA A 74 -14.30 -0.75 5.99
N VAL A 75 -13.34 -1.56 5.51
CA VAL A 75 -13.54 -2.52 4.43
C VAL A 75 -14.50 -3.65 4.85
N SER A 76 -14.35 -4.21 6.06
CA SER A 76 -15.26 -5.23 6.58
C SER A 76 -16.71 -4.71 6.71
N LEU A 77 -16.90 -3.45 7.12
CA LEU A 77 -18.21 -2.81 7.14
C LEU A 77 -18.76 -2.61 5.72
N ARG A 78 -17.90 -2.28 4.75
CA ARG A 78 -18.29 -2.11 3.35
C ARG A 78 -18.67 -3.43 2.66
N ALA A 79 -18.15 -4.57 3.14
CA ALA A 79 -18.50 -5.89 2.62
C ALA A 79 -20.00 -6.22 2.79
N ARG A 80 -20.64 -5.71 3.85
CA ARG A 80 -22.07 -5.92 4.14
C ARG A 80 -22.89 -4.72 3.67
N THR A 81 -23.34 -4.76 2.42
CA THR A 81 -24.28 -3.76 1.88
C THR A 81 -25.74 -4.14 2.17
N PRO A 82 -26.62 -3.18 2.49
CA PRO A 82 -26.39 -1.74 2.60
C PRO A 82 -25.73 -1.32 3.91
N LEU A 83 -24.85 -0.31 3.86
CA LEU A 83 -24.26 0.27 5.08
C LEU A 83 -25.32 1.04 5.88
N SER A 84 -25.30 0.87 7.19
CA SER A 84 -26.02 1.77 8.10
C SER A 84 -25.43 3.19 8.02
N GLY A 85 -26.23 4.22 8.31
CA GLY A 85 -25.76 5.61 8.27
C GLY A 85 -24.59 5.91 9.24
N ARG A 86 -24.46 5.14 10.33
CA ARG A 86 -23.30 5.21 11.24
C ARG A 86 -22.06 4.57 10.61
N ALA A 87 -22.19 3.36 10.05
CA ALA A 87 -21.08 2.66 9.39
C ALA A 87 -20.55 3.42 8.16
N PHE A 88 -21.44 4.07 7.41
CA PHE A 88 -21.05 4.94 6.30
C PHE A 88 -20.23 6.14 6.78
N ARG A 89 -20.70 6.86 7.81
CA ARG A 89 -19.97 7.99 8.40
C ARG A 89 -18.60 7.58 8.94
N PHE A 90 -18.53 6.46 9.65
CA PHE A 90 -17.27 5.89 10.12
C PHE A 90 -16.31 5.61 8.95
N SER A 91 -16.80 4.95 7.90
CA SER A 91 -15.97 4.60 6.73
C SER A 91 -15.42 5.84 6.03
N VAL A 92 -16.25 6.88 5.85
CA VAL A 92 -15.82 8.15 5.27
C VAL A 92 -14.77 8.82 6.15
N MET A 93 -15.01 8.90 7.46
CA MET A 93 -14.08 9.50 8.42
C MET A 93 -12.75 8.74 8.47
N ALA A 94 -12.77 7.41 8.50
CA ALA A 94 -11.58 6.57 8.46
C ALA A 94 -10.77 6.78 7.17
N GLY A 95 -11.44 6.88 6.01
CA GLY A 95 -10.78 7.17 4.74
C GLY A 95 -10.12 8.55 4.70
N PHE A 96 -10.84 9.61 5.13
CA PHE A 96 -10.28 10.97 5.19
C PHE A 96 -9.14 11.08 6.19
N LEU A 97 -9.29 10.49 7.39
CA LEU A 97 -8.25 10.47 8.40
C LEU A 97 -7.01 9.73 7.89
N GLY A 98 -7.20 8.60 7.21
CA GLY A 98 -6.12 7.85 6.59
C GLY A 98 -5.34 8.69 5.56
N ILE A 99 -6.04 9.41 4.68
CA ILE A 99 -5.41 10.33 3.72
C ILE A 99 -4.66 11.45 4.44
N LEU A 100 -5.27 12.09 5.43
CA LEU A 100 -4.67 13.22 6.13
C LEU A 100 -3.39 12.82 6.88
N VAL A 101 -3.45 11.73 7.65
CA VAL A 101 -2.28 11.19 8.37
C VAL A 101 -1.19 10.79 7.38
N SER A 102 -1.56 10.09 6.31
CA SER A 102 -0.59 9.66 5.29
C SER A 102 0.09 10.84 4.61
N LEU A 103 -0.65 11.86 4.23
CA LEU A 103 -0.10 13.05 3.59
C LEU A 103 0.80 13.83 4.56
N GLY A 104 0.39 13.97 5.82
CA GLY A 104 1.19 14.62 6.87
C GLY A 104 2.51 13.89 7.11
N VAL A 105 2.47 12.58 7.33
CA VAL A 105 3.67 11.74 7.52
C VAL A 105 4.56 11.76 6.28
N PHE A 106 3.99 11.68 5.09
CA PHE A 106 4.76 11.76 3.84
C PHE A 106 5.51 13.09 3.71
N MET A 107 4.84 14.22 4.01
CA MET A 107 5.47 15.55 3.96
C MET A 107 6.55 15.71 5.02
N LEU A 108 6.31 15.24 6.24
CA LEU A 108 7.30 15.24 7.32
C LEU A 108 8.51 14.38 6.97
N SER A 109 8.27 13.18 6.44
CA SER A 109 9.32 12.27 5.96
C SER A 109 10.13 12.87 4.81
N TYR A 110 9.50 13.63 3.91
CA TYR A 110 10.18 14.31 2.80
C TYR A 110 11.08 15.45 3.28
N LEU A 111 10.75 16.08 4.41
CA LEU A 111 11.55 17.10 5.07
C LEU A 111 12.59 16.52 6.04
N ASP A 112 12.75 15.18 6.08
CA ASP A 112 13.58 14.46 7.06
C ASP A 112 13.23 14.77 8.54
N ILE A 113 11.98 15.19 8.80
CA ILE A 113 11.48 15.49 10.14
C ILE A 113 10.76 14.26 10.69
N GLN A 114 11.27 13.73 11.79
CA GLN A 114 10.62 12.62 12.51
C GLN A 114 9.78 13.16 13.65
N TRP A 115 8.47 12.87 13.60
CA TRP A 115 7.52 13.37 14.58
C TRP A 115 7.18 12.30 15.60
N SER A 116 7.40 12.59 16.88
CA SER A 116 7.11 11.68 18.00
C SER A 116 5.63 11.34 18.17
N GLY A 117 4.73 12.09 17.53
CA GLY A 117 3.30 11.77 17.48
C GLY A 117 2.99 10.42 16.82
N GLU A 118 3.90 9.91 15.96
CA GLU A 118 3.75 8.60 15.33
C GLU A 118 3.85 7.41 16.30
N HIS A 119 4.48 7.61 17.46
CA HIS A 119 4.59 6.60 18.51
C HIS A 119 3.32 6.47 19.35
N ILE A 120 2.34 7.38 19.19
CA ILE A 120 1.04 7.33 19.89
C ILE A 120 1.22 7.26 21.43
N GLY A 121 2.21 7.99 21.94
CA GLY A 121 2.52 8.02 23.37
C GLY A 121 3.29 6.79 23.89
N LEU A 122 3.67 5.85 23.03
CA LEU A 122 4.59 4.76 23.38
C LEU A 122 6.01 5.28 23.46
N ASN A 123 6.74 4.89 24.50
CA ASN A 123 8.14 5.26 24.65
C ASN A 123 9.02 4.32 23.79
N ILE A 124 9.14 4.64 22.51
CA ILE A 124 9.92 3.86 21.54
C ILE A 124 11.29 4.52 21.39
N THR A 125 12.29 3.92 22.01
CA THR A 125 13.69 4.37 21.94
C THR A 125 14.55 3.35 21.21
N GLY A 126 15.46 3.83 20.37
CA GLY A 126 16.45 3.01 19.67
C GLY A 126 16.41 3.17 18.15
N THR A 127 17.47 2.72 17.51
CA THR A 127 17.61 2.70 16.05
C THR A 127 17.60 1.26 15.56
N PHE A 128 17.09 1.04 14.35
CA PHE A 128 17.19 -0.21 13.62
C PHE A 128 17.99 0.07 12.34
N GLN A 129 19.17 -0.55 12.21
CA GLN A 129 20.13 -0.29 11.12
C GLN A 129 20.43 1.20 10.89
N GLY A 130 20.61 1.98 11.97
CA GLY A 130 20.92 3.41 11.90
C GLY A 130 19.72 4.33 11.66
N SER A 131 18.52 3.78 11.44
CA SER A 131 17.29 4.58 11.29
C SER A 131 16.38 4.51 12.53
N PRO A 132 15.75 5.63 12.94
CA PRO A 132 14.87 5.68 14.11
C PRO A 132 13.68 4.73 14.03
N ARG A 133 13.51 3.95 15.10
CA ARG A 133 12.54 2.84 15.14
C ARG A 133 11.12 3.36 15.36
N GLY A 134 10.13 2.68 14.79
CA GLY A 134 8.71 2.98 15.01
C GLY A 134 8.16 4.16 14.20
N HIS A 135 8.93 4.69 13.24
CA HIS A 135 8.44 5.66 12.26
C HIS A 135 7.91 5.00 11.00
N MET A 136 6.86 5.56 10.43
CA MET A 136 6.26 5.07 9.19
C MET A 136 7.11 5.46 7.98
N SER A 137 7.38 4.48 7.12
CA SER A 137 8.10 4.72 5.86
C SER A 137 7.34 5.71 4.96
N PRO A 138 8.01 6.66 4.27
CA PRO A 138 7.36 7.52 3.29
C PRO A 138 6.65 6.75 2.17
N VAL A 139 7.17 5.56 1.80
CA VAL A 139 6.50 4.68 0.84
C VAL A 139 5.20 4.13 1.44
N THR A 140 5.22 3.69 2.70
CA THR A 140 4.02 3.22 3.41
C THR A 140 2.95 4.31 3.45
N ALA A 141 3.35 5.57 3.63
CA ALA A 141 2.46 6.73 3.59
C ALA A 141 1.81 6.93 2.21
N LEU A 142 2.58 6.88 1.12
CA LEU A 142 2.02 6.93 -0.22
C LEU A 142 1.05 5.78 -0.50
N VAL A 143 1.37 4.57 -0.03
CA VAL A 143 0.51 3.39 -0.22
C VAL A 143 -0.81 3.55 0.53
N PHE A 144 -0.82 4.05 1.77
CA PHE A 144 -2.07 4.38 2.48
C PHE A 144 -2.84 5.53 1.84
N LEU A 145 -2.16 6.52 1.25
CA LEU A 145 -2.81 7.58 0.48
C LEU A 145 -3.61 6.98 -0.69
N PHE A 146 -3.00 6.09 -1.47
CA PHE A 146 -3.70 5.38 -2.54
C PHE A 146 -4.81 4.47 -2.01
N ALA A 147 -4.61 3.80 -0.86
CA ALA A 147 -5.65 3.00 -0.21
C ALA A 147 -6.87 3.84 0.15
N GLY A 148 -6.65 5.00 0.78
CA GLY A 148 -7.71 5.94 1.17
C GLY A 148 -8.44 6.54 -0.02
N LEU A 149 -7.70 6.94 -1.07
CA LEU A 149 -8.29 7.42 -2.32
C LEU A 149 -9.15 6.35 -2.97
N SER A 150 -8.63 5.12 -3.05
CA SER A 150 -9.37 3.98 -3.59
C SER A 150 -10.66 3.72 -2.80
N PHE A 151 -10.54 3.67 -1.48
CA PHE A 151 -11.68 3.42 -0.60
C PHE A 151 -12.75 4.51 -0.68
N LEU A 152 -12.39 5.79 -0.56
CA LEU A 152 -13.34 6.91 -0.65
C LEU A 152 -13.96 7.03 -2.04
N ALA A 153 -13.19 6.77 -3.09
CA ALA A 153 -13.72 6.72 -4.45
C ALA A 153 -14.78 5.62 -4.58
N SER A 154 -14.52 4.46 -3.96
CA SER A 154 -15.43 3.30 -3.88
C SER A 154 -16.59 3.43 -2.87
N LEU A 155 -16.80 4.59 -2.23
CA LEU A 155 -17.90 4.77 -1.27
C LEU A 155 -19.15 5.42 -1.89
N SER A 156 -19.02 6.17 -2.99
CA SER A 156 -20.06 7.08 -3.51
C SER A 156 -21.01 6.42 -4.52
N ARG A 157 -22.32 6.72 -4.39
CA ARG A 157 -23.38 6.16 -5.23
C ARG A 157 -23.84 7.09 -6.38
N SER A 158 -23.23 8.27 -6.52
CA SER A 158 -23.72 9.39 -7.36
C SER A 158 -23.33 9.31 -8.86
N ALA A 159 -23.97 10.14 -9.69
CA ALA A 159 -23.97 10.17 -11.16
C ALA A 159 -22.58 10.30 -11.85
N ILE A 160 -21.52 10.61 -11.11
CA ILE A 160 -20.11 10.64 -11.58
C ILE A 160 -19.44 9.27 -11.39
N ARG A 161 -20.17 8.17 -11.68
CA ARG A 161 -19.70 6.79 -11.38
C ARG A 161 -18.41 6.41 -12.10
N ARG A 162 -18.27 6.79 -13.37
CA ARG A 162 -17.18 6.31 -14.23
C ARG A 162 -15.81 6.81 -13.79
N GLY A 163 -15.63 8.13 -13.64
CA GLY A 163 -14.33 8.69 -13.23
C GLY A 163 -13.89 8.22 -11.84
N ARG A 164 -14.83 8.06 -10.91
CA ARG A 164 -14.53 7.56 -9.55
C ARG A 164 -14.19 6.08 -9.54
N ALA A 165 -14.88 5.26 -10.33
CA ALA A 165 -14.56 3.83 -10.44
C ALA A 165 -13.16 3.62 -11.04
N THR A 166 -12.80 4.39 -12.07
CA THR A 166 -11.45 4.38 -12.66
C THR A 166 -10.40 4.84 -11.66
N LEU A 167 -10.65 5.91 -10.90
CA LEU A 167 -9.76 6.37 -9.83
C LEU A 167 -9.58 5.29 -8.76
N ALA A 168 -10.68 4.67 -8.33
CA ALA A 168 -10.66 3.64 -7.29
C ALA A 168 -9.83 2.43 -7.71
N LEU A 169 -10.06 1.96 -8.94
CA LEU A 169 -9.33 0.86 -9.56
C LEU A 169 -7.86 1.20 -9.76
N GLY A 170 -7.56 2.35 -10.34
CA GLY A 170 -6.19 2.79 -10.61
C GLY A 170 -5.36 2.89 -9.33
N ALA A 171 -5.92 3.49 -8.28
CA ALA A 171 -5.26 3.59 -6.98
C ALA A 171 -5.03 2.20 -6.34
N ALA A 172 -5.99 1.28 -6.43
CA ALA A 172 -5.82 -0.09 -5.93
C ALA A 172 -4.73 -0.88 -6.69
N VAL A 173 -4.64 -0.71 -8.01
CA VAL A 173 -3.62 -1.35 -8.84
C VAL A 173 -2.23 -0.80 -8.52
N VAL A 174 -2.09 0.52 -8.40
CA VAL A 174 -0.81 1.15 -8.00
C VAL A 174 -0.37 0.62 -6.65
N LEU A 175 -1.27 0.61 -5.65
CA LEU A 175 -1.00 0.04 -4.33
C LEU A 175 -0.51 -1.41 -4.41
N LEU A 176 -1.21 -2.28 -5.15
CA LEU A 176 -0.85 -3.69 -5.26
C LEU A 176 0.49 -3.89 -5.99
N GLY A 177 0.74 -3.13 -7.05
CA GLY A 177 2.01 -3.21 -7.75
C GLY A 177 3.17 -2.70 -6.90
N THR A 178 2.98 -1.63 -6.11
CA THR A 178 3.98 -1.21 -5.12
C THR A 178 4.27 -2.33 -4.11
N CYS A 179 3.23 -2.98 -3.58
CA CYS A 179 3.41 -4.11 -2.66
C CYS A 179 4.15 -5.29 -3.31
N PHE A 180 3.83 -5.60 -4.57
CA PHE A 180 4.49 -6.67 -5.32
C PHE A 180 5.99 -6.42 -5.48
N ILE A 181 6.40 -5.19 -5.83
CA ILE A 181 7.82 -4.82 -5.94
C ILE A 181 8.56 -5.07 -4.62
N PHE A 182 8.01 -4.60 -3.50
CA PHE A 182 8.66 -4.74 -2.20
C PHE A 182 8.64 -6.18 -1.68
N LEU A 183 7.59 -6.95 -1.95
CA LEU A 183 7.54 -8.37 -1.64
C LEU A 183 8.64 -9.13 -2.40
N LEU A 184 8.84 -8.79 -3.68
CA LEU A 184 9.89 -9.36 -4.50
C LEU A 184 11.28 -8.99 -3.95
N ALA A 185 11.45 -7.75 -3.51
CA ALA A 185 12.68 -7.29 -2.87
C ALA A 185 12.99 -8.04 -1.56
N TYR A 186 11.96 -8.35 -0.75
CA TYR A 186 12.11 -9.21 0.44
C TYR A 186 12.44 -10.66 0.07
N LEU A 187 11.83 -11.22 -0.98
CA LEU A 187 12.07 -12.61 -1.42
C LEU A 187 13.49 -12.82 -1.95
N TYR A 188 14.01 -11.88 -2.74
CA TYR A 188 15.35 -11.99 -3.31
C TYR A 188 16.46 -11.56 -2.35
N GLY A 189 16.13 -11.15 -1.12
CA GLY A 189 17.11 -10.81 -0.08
C GLY A 189 18.07 -9.69 -0.45
N THR A 190 17.73 -8.89 -1.46
CA THR A 190 18.63 -7.91 -2.05
C THR A 190 18.37 -6.52 -1.46
N PRO A 191 19.41 -5.78 -1.06
CA PRO A 191 19.29 -4.37 -0.73
C PRO A 191 19.15 -3.50 -1.99
N LEU A 192 18.48 -4.00 -3.04
CA LEU A 192 18.17 -3.24 -4.26
C LEU A 192 17.40 -1.96 -3.94
N LEU A 193 16.61 -2.00 -2.87
CA LEU A 193 15.86 -0.88 -2.32
C LEU A 193 16.31 -0.53 -0.89
N TYR A 194 16.86 -1.47 -0.12
CA TYR A 194 17.17 -1.29 1.32
C TYR A 194 18.53 -0.62 1.61
N GLY A 195 19.32 -0.29 0.59
CA GLY A 195 20.66 0.31 0.76
C GLY A 195 20.72 1.85 0.82
N GLY A 196 19.57 2.54 0.76
CA GLY A 196 19.49 4.01 0.82
C GLY A 196 19.18 4.56 2.22
N ALA A 197 19.31 5.87 2.41
CA ALA A 197 19.02 6.58 3.67
C ALA A 197 17.51 6.72 3.99
N TYR A 198 16.66 5.80 3.51
CA TYR A 198 15.22 5.86 3.72
C TYR A 198 14.70 4.61 4.43
N ILE A 199 13.68 4.76 5.27
CA ILE A 199 13.05 3.65 5.98
C ILE A 199 12.19 2.87 4.98
N PRO A 200 12.48 1.59 4.71
CA PRO A 200 11.64 0.78 3.84
C PRO A 200 10.42 0.23 4.61
N PRO A 201 9.33 -0.13 3.89
CA PRO A 201 8.14 -0.72 4.51
C PRO A 201 8.46 -2.08 5.13
N ALA A 202 7.92 -2.36 6.32
CA ALA A 202 8.04 -3.66 6.97
C ALA A 202 7.36 -4.78 6.16
N LEU A 203 7.85 -6.02 6.30
CA LEU A 203 7.24 -7.19 5.66
C LEU A 203 5.77 -7.39 6.09
N THR A 204 5.50 -7.26 7.39
CA THR A 204 4.15 -7.33 7.97
C THR A 204 3.24 -6.26 7.38
N THR A 205 3.76 -5.04 7.17
CA THR A 205 3.05 -3.94 6.48
C THR A 205 2.70 -4.29 5.05
N ILE A 206 3.63 -4.88 4.28
CA ILE A 206 3.38 -5.27 2.88
C ILE A 206 2.29 -6.34 2.80
N LEU A 207 2.34 -7.34 3.67
CA LEU A 207 1.32 -8.40 3.73
C LEU A 207 -0.07 -7.86 4.11
N ALA A 208 -0.13 -6.92 5.05
CA ALA A 208 -1.38 -6.25 5.40
C ALA A 208 -1.93 -5.40 4.24
N PHE A 209 -1.06 -4.71 3.50
CA PHE A 209 -1.44 -3.96 2.31
C PHE A 209 -1.87 -4.84 1.14
N THR A 210 -1.26 -6.00 0.91
CA THR A 210 -1.73 -6.89 -0.17
C THR A 210 -3.14 -7.37 0.11
N MET A 211 -3.46 -7.75 1.35
CA MET A 211 -4.84 -8.06 1.77
C MET A 211 -5.79 -6.88 1.55
N LEU A 212 -5.41 -5.69 2.00
CA LEU A 212 -6.22 -4.47 1.86
C LEU A 212 -6.43 -4.11 0.39
N GLY A 213 -5.37 -4.15 -0.41
CA GLY A 213 -5.36 -3.84 -1.84
C GLY A 213 -6.24 -4.77 -2.65
N LEU A 214 -6.21 -6.07 -2.36
CA LEU A 214 -7.10 -7.05 -2.99
C LEU A 214 -8.57 -6.74 -2.66
N ALA A 215 -8.87 -6.40 -1.41
CA ALA A 215 -10.22 -6.03 -1.02
C ALA A 215 -10.70 -4.76 -1.73
N LEU A 216 -9.84 -3.74 -1.83
CA LEU A 216 -10.11 -2.50 -2.55
C LEU A 216 -10.28 -2.73 -4.05
N LEU A 217 -9.47 -3.61 -4.65
CA LEU A 217 -9.59 -3.98 -6.06
C LEU A 217 -10.93 -4.66 -6.36
N ILE A 218 -11.39 -5.56 -5.50
CA ILE A 218 -12.71 -6.21 -5.61
C ILE A 218 -13.83 -5.17 -5.47
N LEU A 219 -13.74 -4.27 -4.49
CA LEU A 219 -14.72 -3.21 -4.27
C LEU A 219 -14.79 -2.25 -5.47
N ALA A 220 -13.65 -1.82 -5.98
CA ALA A 220 -13.55 -0.92 -7.13
C ALA A 220 -13.99 -1.59 -8.44
N GLY A 221 -13.62 -2.86 -8.65
CA GLY A 221 -14.03 -3.66 -9.80
C GLY A 221 -15.54 -3.87 -9.89
N ARG A 222 -16.21 -3.99 -8.73
CA ARG A 222 -17.68 -4.02 -8.65
C ARG A 222 -18.30 -2.71 -9.13
N GLU A 223 -17.76 -1.57 -8.69
CA GLU A 223 -18.31 -0.26 -9.08
C GLU A 223 -18.05 0.08 -10.55
N ALA A 224 -16.98 -0.45 -11.12
CA ALA A 224 -16.66 -0.34 -12.54
C ALA A 224 -17.47 -1.30 -13.44
N GLY A 225 -18.26 -2.22 -12.88
CA GLY A 225 -19.01 -3.22 -13.64
C GLY A 225 -18.14 -4.34 -14.23
N TRP A 226 -16.86 -4.45 -13.84
CA TRP A 226 -15.92 -5.44 -14.37
C TRP A 226 -16.31 -6.89 -14.00
N LEU A 227 -16.93 -7.06 -12.82
CA LEU A 227 -17.37 -8.36 -12.31
C LEU A 227 -18.72 -8.83 -12.87
N ASP A 228 -19.44 -7.99 -13.64
CA ASP A 228 -20.77 -8.28 -14.18
C ASP A 228 -20.75 -8.88 -15.61
N GLY A 229 -19.55 -9.25 -16.12
CA GLY A 229 -19.35 -9.92 -17.41
C GLY A 229 -18.97 -9.01 -18.59
N PRO A 230 -18.85 -9.54 -19.82
CA PRO A 230 -18.33 -8.81 -21.00
C PRO A 230 -19.11 -7.55 -21.40
N ARG A 231 -20.36 -7.42 -20.92
CA ARG A 231 -21.23 -6.24 -21.17
C ARG A 231 -21.04 -5.12 -20.13
N GLY A 232 -20.32 -5.38 -19.04
CA GLY A 232 -20.07 -4.41 -17.95
C GLY A 232 -18.66 -3.78 -17.98
N ALA A 233 -17.69 -4.41 -18.64
CA ALA A 233 -16.35 -3.88 -18.83
C ALA A 233 -16.31 -2.89 -20.01
N ASP A 234 -16.46 -1.60 -19.74
CA ASP A 234 -16.22 -0.54 -20.73
C ASP A 234 -14.74 -0.61 -21.18
N SER A 235 -14.49 -0.67 -22.49
CA SER A 235 -13.16 -0.91 -23.09
C SER A 235 -12.12 0.15 -22.66
N ARG A 236 -12.60 1.35 -22.35
CA ARG A 236 -11.79 2.47 -21.82
C ARG A 236 -11.27 2.23 -20.40
N THR A 237 -12.01 1.53 -19.55
CA THR A 237 -11.57 1.24 -18.17
C THR A 237 -10.50 0.14 -18.19
N GLY A 238 -10.68 -0.88 -19.04
CA GLY A 238 -9.64 -1.88 -19.30
C GLY A 238 -8.37 -1.25 -19.88
N PHE A 239 -8.51 -0.33 -20.84
CA PHE A 239 -7.39 0.41 -21.41
C PHE A 239 -6.67 1.30 -20.38
N ALA A 240 -7.41 1.99 -19.50
CA ALA A 240 -6.83 2.78 -18.43
C ALA A 240 -6.06 1.91 -17.42
N LEU A 241 -6.59 0.74 -17.06
CA LEU A 241 -5.90 -0.25 -16.23
C LEU A 241 -4.61 -0.76 -16.90
N LEU A 242 -4.68 -1.04 -18.20
CA LEU A 242 -3.55 -1.50 -19.00
C LEU A 242 -2.47 -0.41 -19.09
N LEU A 243 -2.87 0.86 -19.26
CA LEU A 243 -1.95 1.99 -19.21
C LEU A 243 -1.31 2.18 -17.84
N ILE A 244 -2.08 2.12 -16.75
CA ILE A 244 -1.55 2.21 -15.38
C ILE A 244 -0.57 1.07 -15.12
N PHE A 245 -0.92 -0.15 -15.52
CA PHE A 245 -0.05 -1.32 -15.42
C PHE A 245 1.23 -1.15 -16.25
N ILE A 246 1.13 -0.67 -17.49
CA ILE A 246 2.28 -0.37 -18.36
C ILE A 246 3.16 0.70 -17.72
N PHE A 247 2.60 1.81 -17.23
CA PHE A 247 3.37 2.87 -16.59
C PHE A 247 4.07 2.37 -15.33
N LEU A 248 3.39 1.54 -14.54
CA LEU A 248 3.97 0.95 -13.34
C LEU A 248 5.09 -0.03 -13.68
N ALA A 249 4.88 -0.92 -14.65
CA ALA A 249 5.90 -1.85 -15.15
C ALA A 249 7.10 -1.10 -15.74
N MET A 250 6.86 -0.04 -16.51
CA MET A 250 7.90 0.82 -17.08
C MET A 250 8.68 1.55 -15.99
N GLY A 251 8.01 2.04 -14.95
CA GLY A 251 8.64 2.67 -13.79
C GLY A 251 9.54 1.70 -13.01
N ILE A 252 9.07 0.45 -12.82
CA ILE A 252 9.85 -0.62 -12.18
C ILE A 252 11.09 -0.95 -13.00
N ILE A 253 10.93 -1.14 -14.31
CA ILE A 253 12.03 -1.47 -15.22
C ILE A 253 13.02 -0.30 -15.28
N ALA A 254 12.55 0.94 -15.37
CA ALA A 254 13.40 2.13 -15.40
C ALA A 254 14.17 2.33 -14.09
N ALA A 255 13.51 2.18 -12.94
CA ALA A 255 14.16 2.25 -11.63
C ALA A 255 15.19 1.13 -11.47
N GLY A 256 14.83 -0.11 -11.81
CA GLY A 256 15.76 -1.25 -11.81
C GLY A 256 16.97 -1.02 -12.73
N TYR A 257 16.75 -0.45 -13.92
CA TYR A 257 17.81 -0.11 -14.87
C TYR A 257 18.73 1.00 -14.37
N ILE A 258 18.18 2.07 -13.78
CA ILE A 258 18.96 3.17 -13.20
C ILE A 258 19.82 2.67 -12.04
N ILE A 259 19.24 1.84 -11.16
CA ILE A 259 19.95 1.24 -10.03
C ILE A 259 21.05 0.31 -10.53
N TYR A 260 20.77 -0.57 -11.49
CA TYR A 260 21.76 -1.46 -12.11
C TYR A 260 22.94 -0.67 -12.70
N ARG A 261 22.65 0.39 -13.48
CA ARG A 261 23.65 1.30 -14.06
C ARG A 261 24.48 2.03 -12.99
N HIS A 262 23.90 2.37 -11.85
CA HIS A 262 24.61 3.01 -10.75
C HIS A 262 25.54 2.03 -10.02
N TYR A 263 25.09 0.78 -9.85
CA TYR A 263 25.90 -0.30 -9.27
C TYR A 263 27.12 -0.65 -10.11
N GLU A 264 26.95 -0.77 -11.44
CA GLU A 264 28.04 -1.06 -12.37
C GLU A 264 29.14 0.02 -12.33
N LYS A 265 28.74 1.30 -12.20
CA LYS A 265 29.70 2.41 -12.11
C LYS A 265 30.48 2.40 -10.80
N ARG A 266 29.83 2.20 -9.64
CA ARG A 266 30.54 2.19 -8.34
C ARG A 266 31.49 1.01 -8.19
N PHE A 267 31.10 -0.17 -8.67
CA PHE A 267 31.96 -1.35 -8.59
C PHE A 267 33.23 -1.20 -9.44
N ARG A 268 33.11 -0.56 -10.61
CA ARG A 268 34.24 -0.30 -11.49
C ARG A 268 35.21 0.72 -10.89
N THR A 269 34.70 1.81 -10.29
CA THR A 269 35.55 2.83 -9.65
C THR A 269 36.25 2.30 -8.39
N GLU A 270 35.58 1.48 -7.57
CA GLU A 270 36.18 0.87 -6.39
C GLU A 270 37.26 -0.17 -6.78
N ALA A 271 36.99 -0.99 -7.81
CA ALA A 271 37.96 -1.95 -8.33
C ALA A 271 39.19 -1.24 -8.92
N GLU A 272 39.01 -0.14 -9.66
CA GLU A 272 40.10 0.68 -10.18
C GLU A 272 40.95 1.29 -9.06
N HIS A 273 40.32 1.77 -7.98
CA HIS A 273 41.02 2.37 -6.83
C HIS A 273 41.79 1.34 -6.00
N GLN A 274 41.29 0.11 -5.86
CA GLN A 274 42.01 -0.97 -5.21
C GLN A 274 43.17 -1.48 -6.07
N LEU A 275 42.96 -1.60 -7.38
CA LEU A 275 44.01 -1.99 -8.32
C LEU A 275 45.14 -0.96 -8.38
N SER A 276 44.83 0.34 -8.34
CA SER A 276 45.85 1.40 -8.30
C SER A 276 46.60 1.40 -6.96
N ALA A 277 45.90 1.23 -5.83
CA ALA A 277 46.55 1.17 -4.51
C ALA A 277 47.48 -0.04 -4.38
N ILE A 278 47.10 -1.20 -4.91
CA ILE A 278 47.94 -2.41 -4.95
C ILE A 278 49.13 -2.21 -5.90
N ALA A 279 48.91 -1.59 -7.05
CA ALA A 279 49.97 -1.29 -8.01
C ALA A 279 51.01 -0.33 -7.42
N ASP A 280 50.59 0.75 -6.75
CA ASP A 280 51.48 1.72 -6.10
C ASP A 280 52.28 1.09 -4.94
N LEU A 281 51.64 0.24 -4.14
CA LEU A 281 52.33 -0.55 -3.10
C LEU A 281 53.40 -1.47 -3.69
N LYS A 282 53.07 -2.18 -4.77
CA LYS A 282 54.02 -3.07 -5.47
C LYS A 282 55.18 -2.33 -6.11
N VAL A 283 54.94 -1.16 -6.68
CA VAL A 283 56.00 -0.32 -7.27
C VAL A 283 56.91 0.24 -6.18
N GLY A 284 56.34 0.66 -5.04
CA GLY A 284 57.10 1.09 -3.87
C GLY A 284 58.04 0.00 -3.31
N GLU A 285 57.59 -1.26 -3.26
CA GLU A 285 58.42 -2.39 -2.83
C GLU A 285 59.55 -2.75 -3.81
N LEU A 286 59.43 -2.43 -5.10
CA LEU A 286 60.43 -2.78 -6.12
C LEU A 286 61.52 -1.71 -6.32
N VAL A 287 61.27 -0.48 -5.85
CA VAL A 287 62.20 0.67 -5.99
C VAL A 287 63.08 0.85 -4.74
N GLN A 288 62.83 0.07 -3.69
CA GLN A 288 63.60 0.05 -2.44
C GLN A 288 64.59 -1.12 -2.41
#